data_AF-A0A8T7AL23-F1
#
_entry.id   AF-A0A8T7AL23-F1
#
_cell.length_a   1.000
_cell.length_b   1.000
_cell.length_c   1.000
_cell.angle_alpha   90.00
_cell.angle_beta   90.00
_cell.angle_gamma   90.00
#
_symmetry.space_group_name_H-M   'P 1'
#
loop_
_entity.id
_entity.type
_entity.pdbx_description
1 polymer ?
#
loop_
_entity_poly.entity_id
_entity_poly.type
_entity_poly.pdbx_seq_one_letter_code
_entity_poly.pdbx_strand_id
1 'polypeptide(L)'
;MTRVWITLLFKHIAVVIAGALIGAMYGYPVHGILLALIGLIGWHLYNLYRLERWLHDKKLVSEPGGDGMWARVFARARFIRDRSRLERKKFRRLVKEVRASTKAFPDGGVVLNDRYEMINYNKAARALLGLRKKTDRGNRIDNLIRHPNFVAYLENPRLTGKDSVEIPSPADPDIWLSCRVIPFGPEQNLLLTRDITQAIKTEAMRRDFVANASHELRSPLTVVAGYLDALEADEELPADWAQPIADMREQTDRMSQLVRDLLELSRLESGSSSPMDRVVDMPSILASAKKEVLAQGDDAQRIEVELASEANVLGEETEIQSVVSNLVSNAVRYTPSDGSIVIRWEVDDDGGHLSVEDTGIGIADEDIPRLTERFFRADDGRARQQGGTGLGLAIVKHALKRHDAELEVHSRPGEGSSFTCHFSPRRLTSSRHSSV
;
A
#
# COMPACT_ATOMS: atom_id res chain seq x y z
N MET A 1 47.31 9.03 -50.11
CA MET A 1 47.09 7.58 -50.32
C MET A 1 47.77 6.80 -49.21
N THR A 2 47.10 5.81 -48.59
CA THR A 2 47.80 4.97 -47.58
C THR A 2 48.88 4.13 -48.26
N ARG A 3 49.97 3.78 -47.54
CA ARG A 3 51.12 3.01 -48.09
C ARG A 3 50.70 1.78 -48.90
N VAL A 4 49.55 1.17 -48.58
CA VAL A 4 49.02 0.00 -49.29
C VAL A 4 48.48 0.31 -50.68
N TRP A 5 47.84 1.47 -50.88
CA TRP A 5 47.40 1.90 -52.22
C TRP A 5 48.60 2.18 -53.12
N ILE A 6 49.69 2.72 -52.55
CA ILE A 6 50.92 2.98 -53.29
C ILE A 6 51.59 1.65 -53.69
N THR A 7 51.73 0.69 -52.77
CA THR A 7 52.27 -0.64 -53.11
C THR A 7 51.39 -1.41 -54.09
N LEU A 8 50.06 -1.25 -54.00
CA LEU A 8 49.13 -1.86 -54.95
C LEU A 8 49.34 -1.27 -56.34
N LEU A 9 49.38 0.06 -56.45
CA LEU A 9 49.64 0.77 -57.70
C LEU A 9 50.95 0.33 -58.34
N PHE A 10 52.04 0.26 -57.57
CA PHE A 10 53.33 -0.23 -58.08
C PHE A 10 53.27 -1.70 -58.55
N LYS A 11 52.59 -2.58 -57.81
CA LYS A 11 52.39 -3.98 -58.25
C LYS A 11 51.60 -4.05 -59.57
N HIS A 12 50.56 -3.23 -59.73
CA HIS A 12 49.74 -3.22 -60.95
C HIS A 12 50.52 -2.66 -62.15
N ILE A 13 51.26 -1.57 -61.94
CA ILE A 13 52.16 -0.99 -62.94
C ILE A 13 53.21 -2.03 -63.37
N ALA A 14 53.82 -2.75 -62.42
CA ALA A 14 54.79 -3.79 -62.73
C ALA A 14 54.19 -4.94 -63.56
N VAL A 15 52.96 -5.37 -63.27
CA VAL A 15 52.25 -6.41 -64.05
C VAL A 15 51.94 -5.92 -65.47
N VAL A 16 51.53 -4.67 -65.63
CA VAL A 16 51.28 -4.07 -66.96
C VAL A 16 52.57 -3.92 -67.76
N ILE A 17 53.67 -3.47 -67.14
CA ILE A 17 54.99 -3.38 -67.79
C ILE A 17 55.50 -4.76 -68.20
N ALA A 18 55.37 -5.77 -67.35
CA ALA A 18 55.73 -7.15 -67.67
C ALA A 18 54.89 -7.68 -68.86
N GLY A 19 53.58 -7.41 -68.86
CA GLY A 19 52.71 -7.72 -69.99
C GLY A 19 53.15 -7.05 -71.29
N ALA A 20 53.54 -5.76 -71.23
CA ALA A 20 54.02 -5.01 -72.39
C ALA A 20 55.34 -5.57 -72.94
N LEU A 21 56.29 -5.93 -72.06
CA LEU A 21 57.58 -6.53 -72.41
C LEU A 21 57.41 -7.90 -73.07
N ILE A 22 56.56 -8.76 -72.51
CA ILE A 22 56.24 -10.06 -73.10
C ILE A 22 55.57 -9.86 -74.46
N GLY A 23 54.60 -8.95 -74.56
CA GLY A 23 53.96 -8.63 -75.85
C GLY A 23 54.96 -8.12 -76.90
N ALA A 24 55.94 -7.30 -76.49
CA ALA A 24 56.98 -6.78 -77.36
C ALA A 24 57.91 -7.89 -77.91
N MET A 25 58.22 -8.92 -77.11
CA MET A 25 59.02 -10.08 -77.57
C MET A 25 58.37 -10.84 -78.72
N TYR A 26 57.04 -10.81 -78.81
CA TYR A 26 56.26 -11.45 -79.88
C TYR A 26 55.78 -10.46 -80.96
N GLY A 27 56.24 -9.20 -80.93
CA GLY A 27 55.88 -8.17 -81.91
C GLY A 27 54.54 -7.45 -81.68
N TYR A 28 53.85 -7.73 -80.57
CA TYR A 28 52.51 -7.21 -80.26
C TYR A 28 52.39 -6.66 -78.81
N PRO A 29 53.06 -5.53 -78.48
CA PRO A 29 53.08 -4.99 -77.12
C PRO A 29 51.70 -4.60 -76.57
N VAL A 30 50.79 -4.10 -77.42
CA VAL A 30 49.43 -3.70 -77.05
C VAL A 30 48.60 -4.91 -76.56
N HIS A 31 48.74 -6.06 -77.22
CA HIS A 31 48.03 -7.28 -76.84
C HIS A 31 48.50 -7.82 -75.49
N GLY A 32 49.79 -7.69 -75.19
CA GLY A 32 50.36 -8.06 -73.88
C GLY A 32 49.84 -7.20 -72.73
N ILE A 33 49.70 -5.88 -72.94
CA ILE A 33 49.07 -4.96 -71.97
C ILE A 33 47.59 -5.34 -71.75
N LEU A 34 46.85 -5.59 -72.82
CA LEU A 34 45.43 -5.93 -72.75
C LEU A 34 45.20 -7.22 -71.93
N LEU A 35 46.00 -8.26 -72.17
CA LEU A 35 45.94 -9.51 -71.41
C LEU A 35 46.26 -9.30 -69.92
N ALA A 36 47.27 -8.49 -69.61
CA ALA A 36 47.61 -8.16 -68.22
C ALA A 36 46.48 -7.42 -67.49
N LEU A 37 45.83 -6.47 -68.17
CA LEU A 37 44.68 -5.73 -67.61
C LEU A 37 43.47 -6.64 -67.40
N ILE A 38 43.15 -7.53 -68.35
CA ILE A 38 42.07 -8.53 -68.20
C ILE A 38 42.34 -9.42 -67.00
N GLY A 39 43.59 -9.88 -66.82
CA GLY A 39 43.98 -10.69 -65.66
C GLY A 39 43.80 -9.96 -64.32
N LEU A 40 44.20 -8.68 -64.25
CA LEU A 40 44.02 -7.85 -63.06
C LEU A 40 42.53 -7.62 -62.73
N ILE A 41 41.70 -7.33 -63.74
CA ILE A 41 40.25 -7.16 -63.56
C ILE A 41 39.62 -8.48 -63.08
N GLY A 42 39.98 -9.61 -63.69
CA GLY A 42 39.51 -10.93 -63.28
C GLY A 42 39.87 -11.25 -61.83
N TRP A 43 41.08 -10.90 -61.39
CA TRP A 43 41.52 -11.06 -60.00
C TRP A 43 40.71 -10.19 -59.03
N HIS A 44 40.39 -8.95 -59.38
CA HIS A 44 39.54 -8.08 -58.57
C HIS A 44 38.09 -8.58 -58.49
N LEU A 45 37.51 -9.00 -59.62
CA LEU A 45 36.15 -9.56 -59.67
C LEU A 45 36.05 -10.85 -58.86
N TYR A 46 37.05 -11.72 -58.92
CA TYR A 46 37.11 -12.93 -58.11
C TYR A 46 37.11 -12.64 -56.60
N ASN A 47 37.90 -11.65 -56.15
CA ASN A 47 37.93 -11.26 -54.74
C ASN A 47 36.64 -10.55 -54.30
N LEU A 48 35.98 -9.79 -55.19
CA LEU A 48 34.67 -9.19 -54.93
C LEU A 48 33.59 -10.26 -54.77
N TYR A 49 33.56 -11.25 -55.67
CA TYR A 49 32.67 -12.42 -55.56
C TYR A 49 32.89 -13.18 -54.24
N ARG A 50 34.15 -13.38 -53.84
CA ARG A 50 34.48 -14.00 -52.54
C ARG A 50 33.98 -13.18 -51.36
N LEU A 51 34.10 -11.85 -51.40
CA LEU A 51 33.60 -10.96 -50.35
C LEU A 51 32.08 -11.01 -50.25
N GLU A 52 31.38 -10.89 -51.37
CA GLU A 52 29.92 -10.96 -51.43
C GLU A 52 29.42 -12.29 -50.86
N ARG A 53 29.96 -13.41 -51.34
CA ARG A 53 29.58 -14.75 -50.88
C ARG A 53 29.83 -14.95 -49.39
N TRP A 54 30.95 -14.42 -48.87
CA TRP A 54 31.28 -14.50 -47.44
C TRP A 54 30.42 -13.59 -46.55
N LEU A 55 29.97 -12.44 -47.08
CA LEU A 55 29.04 -11.56 -46.37
C LEU A 55 27.62 -12.13 -46.34
N HIS A 56 27.21 -12.83 -47.40
CA HIS A 56 25.86 -13.38 -47.52
C HIS A 56 25.70 -14.74 -46.81
N ASP A 57 26.71 -15.61 -46.92
CA ASP A 57 26.61 -16.97 -46.40
C ASP A 57 27.12 -17.06 -44.94
N LYS A 58 26.17 -17.21 -44.01
CA LYS A 58 26.44 -17.28 -42.57
C LYS A 58 27.28 -18.50 -42.16
N LYS A 59 27.45 -19.50 -43.03
CA LYS A 59 28.07 -20.80 -42.74
C LYS A 59 29.50 -20.98 -43.31
N LEU A 60 30.03 -20.06 -44.11
CA LEU A 60 31.42 -20.16 -44.59
C LEU A 60 32.40 -19.91 -43.42
N VAL A 61 33.02 -20.99 -42.95
CA VAL A 61 33.96 -21.01 -41.80
C VAL A 61 35.38 -20.59 -42.22
N SER A 62 35.75 -20.73 -43.50
CA SER A 62 37.07 -20.33 -43.98
C SER A 62 37.07 -18.88 -44.46
N GLU A 63 37.91 -18.08 -43.80
CA GLU A 63 38.23 -16.71 -44.18
C GLU A 63 38.80 -16.66 -45.61
N PRO A 64 38.33 -15.71 -46.44
CA PRO A 64 39.03 -15.44 -47.69
C PRO A 64 40.43 -14.87 -47.39
N GLY A 65 41.46 -15.69 -47.54
CA GLY A 65 42.84 -15.20 -47.61
C GLY A 65 42.99 -14.25 -48.81
N GLY A 66 43.56 -13.08 -48.58
CA GLY A 66 43.84 -12.08 -49.62
C GLY A 66 45.21 -11.45 -49.39
N ASP A 67 45.86 -11.01 -50.46
CA ASP A 67 47.11 -10.24 -50.38
C ASP A 67 46.84 -8.73 -50.47
N GLY A 68 47.69 -7.92 -49.85
CA GLY A 68 47.69 -6.47 -49.95
C GLY A 68 46.38 -5.80 -49.52
N MET A 69 45.70 -5.16 -50.47
CA MET A 69 44.48 -4.38 -50.21
C MET A 69 43.31 -5.24 -49.78
N TRP A 70 43.11 -6.40 -50.42
CA TRP A 70 41.99 -7.29 -50.12
C TRP A 70 42.10 -7.87 -48.70
N ALA A 71 43.31 -8.13 -48.20
CA ALA A 71 43.55 -8.51 -46.80
C ALA A 71 42.92 -7.51 -45.82
N ARG A 72 43.09 -6.20 -46.07
CA ARG A 72 42.53 -5.13 -45.24
C ARG A 72 41.00 -5.03 -45.37
N VAL A 73 40.47 -5.20 -46.58
CA VAL A 73 39.01 -5.20 -46.82
C VAL A 73 38.36 -6.36 -46.06
N PHE A 74 38.90 -7.57 -46.16
CA PHE A 74 38.41 -8.73 -45.42
C PHE A 74 38.56 -8.56 -43.90
N ALA A 75 39.68 -8.01 -43.42
CA ALA A 75 39.89 -7.71 -42.00
C ALA A 75 38.88 -6.66 -41.47
N ARG A 76 38.61 -5.59 -42.24
CA ARG A 76 37.65 -4.55 -41.84
C ARG A 76 36.21 -5.08 -41.83
N ALA A 77 35.84 -5.86 -42.83
CA ALA A 77 34.53 -6.49 -42.89
C ALA A 77 34.30 -7.45 -41.71
N ARG A 78 35.34 -8.20 -41.29
CA ARG A 78 35.32 -9.04 -40.08
C ARG A 78 35.10 -8.23 -38.82
N PHE A 79 35.87 -7.17 -38.63
CA PHE A 79 35.76 -6.31 -37.45
C PHE A 79 34.32 -5.79 -37.26
N ILE A 80 33.67 -5.35 -38.35
CA ILE A 80 32.28 -4.87 -38.33
C ILE A 80 31.31 -6.02 -37.98
N ARG A 81 31.49 -7.20 -38.58
CA ARG A 81 30.64 -8.38 -38.35
C ARG A 81 30.72 -8.87 -36.91
N ASP A 82 31.93 -8.99 -36.37
CA ASP A 82 32.17 -9.53 -35.04
C ASP A 82 31.71 -8.55 -33.95
N ARG A 83 31.95 -7.25 -34.14
CA ARG A 83 31.39 -6.20 -33.27
C ARG A 83 29.86 -6.25 -33.23
N SER A 84 29.22 -6.30 -34.41
CA SER A 84 27.76 -6.39 -34.51
C SER A 84 27.20 -7.67 -33.84
N ARG A 85 27.92 -8.79 -33.94
CA ARG A 85 27.54 -10.05 -33.27
C ARG A 85 27.67 -9.95 -31.75
N LEU A 86 28.75 -9.35 -31.25
CA LEU A 86 28.99 -9.14 -29.82
C LEU A 86 27.92 -8.22 -29.21
N GLU A 87 27.63 -7.08 -29.83
CA GLU A 87 26.59 -6.15 -29.38
C GLU A 87 25.21 -6.82 -29.35
N ARG A 88 24.82 -7.55 -30.41
CA ARG A 88 23.56 -8.32 -30.43
C ARG A 88 23.51 -9.41 -29.36
N LYS A 89 24.63 -10.06 -29.03
CA LYS A 89 24.70 -11.05 -27.94
C LYS A 89 24.52 -10.38 -26.57
N LYS A 90 25.20 -9.25 -26.32
CA LYS A 90 25.07 -8.48 -25.07
C LYS A 90 23.64 -7.99 -24.87
N PHE A 91 23.03 -7.38 -25.88
CA PHE A 91 21.63 -6.91 -25.83
C PHE A 91 20.64 -8.05 -25.52
N ARG A 92 20.77 -9.19 -26.21
CA ARG A 92 19.93 -10.37 -25.93
C ARG A 92 20.10 -10.91 -24.51
N ARG A 93 21.32 -10.86 -23.97
CA ARG A 93 21.58 -11.28 -22.58
C ARG A 93 20.90 -10.34 -21.59
N LEU A 94 21.07 -9.03 -21.76
CA LEU A 94 20.43 -8.00 -20.93
C LEU A 94 18.89 -8.14 -20.93
N VAL A 95 18.29 -8.28 -22.12
CA VAL A 95 16.84 -8.48 -22.26
C VAL A 95 16.37 -9.78 -21.59
N LYS A 96 17.17 -10.86 -21.66
CA LYS A 96 16.85 -12.13 -21.01
C LYS A 96 16.92 -12.02 -19.49
N GLU A 97 17.91 -11.29 -18.98
CA GLU A 97 18.13 -11.05 -17.56
C GLU A 97 17.03 -10.19 -16.95
N VAL A 98 16.69 -9.06 -17.58
CA VAL A 98 15.53 -8.22 -17.19
C VAL A 98 14.24 -9.05 -17.16
N ARG A 99 13.98 -9.86 -18.20
CA ARG A 99 12.81 -10.75 -18.22
C ARG A 99 12.85 -11.87 -17.19
N ALA A 100 14.04 -12.32 -16.78
CA ALA A 100 14.18 -13.33 -15.73
C ALA A 100 13.87 -12.73 -14.36
N SER A 101 14.35 -11.52 -14.08
CA SER A 101 14.03 -10.77 -12.87
C SER A 101 12.52 -10.49 -12.77
N THR A 102 11.87 -10.03 -13.84
CA THR A 102 10.40 -9.82 -13.87
C THR A 102 9.58 -11.11 -13.70
N LYS A 103 10.16 -12.28 -13.99
CA LYS A 103 9.50 -13.58 -13.78
C LYS A 103 9.62 -14.09 -12.34
N ALA A 104 10.62 -13.62 -11.61
CA ALA A 104 10.84 -13.96 -10.21
C ALA A 104 10.02 -13.06 -9.26
N PHE A 105 9.49 -11.93 -9.74
CA PHE A 105 8.55 -11.12 -8.98
C PHE A 105 7.25 -11.92 -8.69
N PRO A 106 6.86 -12.05 -7.41
CA PRO A 106 5.64 -12.75 -7.02
C PRO A 106 4.38 -11.95 -7.41
N ASP A 107 4.51 -10.63 -7.53
CA ASP A 107 3.44 -9.74 -7.94
C ASP A 107 3.15 -9.86 -9.45
N GLY A 108 1.87 -9.84 -9.79
CA GLY A 108 1.39 -9.75 -11.17
C GLY A 108 1.63 -8.36 -11.75
N GLY A 109 2.23 -8.30 -12.93
CA GLY A 109 2.40 -7.07 -13.70
C GLY A 109 1.71 -7.18 -15.05
N VAL A 110 0.82 -6.23 -15.35
CA VAL A 110 0.14 -6.09 -16.64
C VAL A 110 0.39 -4.69 -17.19
N VAL A 111 1.08 -4.61 -18.33
CA VAL A 111 1.30 -3.36 -19.06
C VAL A 111 0.07 -3.06 -19.90
N LEU A 112 -0.47 -1.86 -19.72
CA LEU A 112 -1.68 -1.33 -20.32
C LEU A 112 -1.33 -0.11 -21.20
N ASN A 113 -2.07 0.13 -22.27
CA ASN A 113 -2.04 1.40 -22.99
C ASN A 113 -2.99 2.44 -22.35
N ASP A 114 -3.10 3.62 -22.96
CA ASP A 114 -4.04 4.69 -22.56
C ASP A 114 -5.51 4.30 -22.52
N ARG A 115 -5.89 3.27 -23.30
CA ARG A 115 -7.25 2.73 -23.32
C ARG A 115 -7.43 1.57 -22.34
N TYR A 116 -6.46 1.35 -21.46
CA TYR A 116 -6.41 0.22 -20.53
C TYR A 116 -6.44 -1.17 -21.20
N GLU A 117 -5.97 -1.25 -22.44
CA GLU A 117 -5.83 -2.51 -23.18
C GLU A 117 -4.51 -3.20 -22.83
N MET A 118 -4.56 -4.52 -22.65
CA MET A 118 -3.42 -5.31 -22.21
C MET A 118 -2.38 -5.51 -23.33
N ILE A 119 -1.24 -4.82 -23.24
CA ILE A 119 -0.10 -4.98 -24.15
C ILE A 119 0.67 -6.25 -23.78
N ASN A 120 1.01 -6.41 -22.51
CA ASN A 120 1.83 -7.52 -22.05
C ASN A 120 1.62 -7.81 -20.57
N TYR A 121 1.94 -9.02 -20.13
CA TYR A 121 1.82 -9.43 -18.73
C TYR A 121 2.83 -10.51 -18.36
N ASN A 122 3.25 -10.52 -17.08
CA ASN A 122 4.19 -11.50 -16.55
C ASN A 122 3.51 -12.85 -16.23
N LYS A 123 4.26 -13.80 -15.66
CA LYS A 123 3.73 -15.12 -15.30
C LYS A 123 2.78 -15.04 -14.10
N ALA A 124 3.12 -14.24 -13.10
CA ALA A 124 2.31 -14.07 -11.89
C ALA A 124 0.93 -13.49 -12.19
N ALA A 125 0.84 -12.41 -13.00
CA ALA A 125 -0.44 -11.83 -13.43
C ALA A 125 -1.32 -12.85 -14.13
N ARG A 126 -0.73 -13.80 -14.86
CA ARG A 126 -1.48 -14.87 -15.51
C ARG A 126 -2.13 -15.82 -14.51
N ALA A 127 -1.41 -16.18 -13.46
CA ALA A 127 -1.93 -17.05 -12.42
C ALA A 127 -2.99 -16.33 -11.58
N LEU A 128 -2.69 -15.10 -11.14
CA LEU A 128 -3.56 -14.32 -10.27
C LEU A 128 -4.82 -13.79 -10.97
N LEU A 129 -4.74 -13.37 -12.24
CA LEU A 129 -5.90 -12.84 -12.96
C LEU A 129 -6.56 -13.85 -13.91
N GLY A 130 -6.00 -15.05 -14.06
CA GLY A 130 -6.57 -16.09 -14.94
C GLY A 130 -6.37 -15.82 -16.43
N LEU A 131 -5.38 -15.00 -16.79
CA LEU A 131 -5.15 -14.57 -18.17
C LEU A 131 -4.79 -15.74 -19.11
N ARG A 132 -5.34 -15.72 -20.31
CA ARG A 132 -5.06 -16.66 -21.40
C ARG A 132 -4.10 -16.03 -22.41
N LYS A 133 -2.95 -16.70 -22.61
CA LYS A 133 -1.81 -16.21 -23.42
C LYS A 133 -2.17 -15.79 -24.86
N LYS A 134 -3.21 -16.36 -25.45
CA LYS A 134 -3.55 -16.19 -26.88
C LYS A 134 -4.73 -15.24 -27.14
N THR A 135 -5.65 -15.09 -26.19
CA THR A 135 -6.91 -14.36 -26.40
C THR A 135 -6.94 -12.99 -25.74
N ASP A 136 -6.16 -12.78 -24.67
CA ASP A 136 -6.43 -11.63 -23.79
C ASP A 136 -5.53 -10.43 -24.09
N ARG A 137 -4.57 -10.57 -25.01
CA ARG A 137 -3.76 -9.43 -25.47
C ARG A 137 -4.61 -8.53 -26.37
N GLY A 138 -4.55 -7.23 -26.12
CA GLY A 138 -5.32 -6.20 -26.83
C GLY A 138 -6.74 -6.00 -26.30
N ASN A 139 -7.22 -6.86 -25.39
CA ASN A 139 -8.49 -6.62 -24.71
C ASN A 139 -8.29 -5.65 -23.55
N ARG A 140 -9.33 -4.88 -23.24
CA ARG A 140 -9.36 -4.05 -22.04
C ARG A 140 -9.39 -4.88 -20.76
N ILE A 141 -8.75 -4.38 -19.71
CA ILE A 141 -8.59 -5.08 -18.43
C ILE A 141 -9.91 -5.17 -17.62
N ASP A 142 -10.78 -4.18 -17.72
CA ASP A 142 -12.12 -4.12 -17.11
C ASP A 142 -13.09 -5.17 -17.68
N ASN A 143 -12.86 -5.65 -18.91
CA ASN A 143 -13.64 -6.79 -19.46
C ASN A 143 -13.37 -8.10 -18.72
N LEU A 144 -12.17 -8.24 -18.14
CA LEU A 144 -11.75 -9.38 -17.33
C LEU A 144 -12.11 -9.16 -15.86
N ILE A 145 -11.69 -8.02 -15.31
CA ILE A 145 -11.95 -7.64 -13.92
C ILE A 145 -13.23 -6.81 -13.87
N ARG A 146 -14.37 -7.49 -13.76
CA ARG A 146 -15.71 -6.86 -13.75
C ARG A 146 -16.17 -6.40 -12.37
N HIS A 147 -15.27 -6.36 -11.40
CA HIS A 147 -15.62 -5.99 -10.04
C HIS A 147 -15.97 -4.49 -9.98
N PRO A 148 -17.13 -4.08 -9.43
CA PRO A 148 -17.58 -2.68 -9.44
C PRO A 148 -16.52 -1.71 -8.89
N ASN A 149 -15.88 -2.06 -7.77
CA ASN A 149 -14.84 -1.22 -7.16
C ASN A 149 -13.63 -1.01 -8.08
N PHE A 150 -13.26 -2.01 -8.89
CA PHE A 150 -12.14 -1.90 -9.82
C PHE A 150 -12.49 -1.03 -11.03
N VAL A 151 -13.71 -1.16 -11.55
CA VAL A 151 -14.20 -0.32 -12.65
C VAL A 151 -14.27 1.15 -12.20
N ALA A 152 -14.88 1.43 -11.05
CA ALA A 152 -14.92 2.77 -10.46
C ALA A 152 -13.53 3.35 -10.20
N TYR A 153 -12.57 2.50 -9.77
CA TYR A 153 -11.18 2.90 -9.57
C TYR A 153 -10.50 3.32 -10.89
N LEU A 154 -10.71 2.59 -11.99
CA LEU A 154 -10.13 2.95 -13.30
C LEU A 154 -10.74 4.22 -13.91
N GLU A 155 -12.02 4.47 -13.64
CA GLU A 155 -12.75 5.64 -14.12
C GLU A 155 -12.40 6.93 -13.38
N ASN A 156 -11.75 6.84 -12.22
CA ASN A 156 -11.44 8.00 -11.38
C ASN A 156 -9.93 8.33 -11.38
N PRO A 157 -9.48 9.33 -12.17
CA PRO A 157 -8.07 9.68 -12.30
C PRO A 157 -7.39 10.13 -11.00
N ARG A 158 -8.18 10.54 -9.99
CA ARG A 158 -7.64 10.97 -8.68
C ARG A 158 -7.19 9.78 -7.82
N LEU A 159 -7.81 8.62 -7.99
CA LEU A 159 -7.49 7.38 -7.26
C LEU A 159 -6.34 6.62 -7.94
N THR A 160 -6.27 6.71 -9.28
CA THR A 160 -5.24 6.08 -10.10
C THR A 160 -3.84 6.60 -9.74
N GLY A 161 -3.03 5.75 -9.11
CA GLY A 161 -1.62 6.00 -8.82
C GLY A 161 -1.28 6.29 -7.35
N LYS A 162 -2.28 6.65 -6.53
CA LYS A 162 -2.11 6.83 -5.07
C LYS A 162 -2.62 5.63 -4.28
N ASP A 163 -3.82 5.17 -4.59
CA ASP A 163 -4.49 4.14 -3.81
C ASP A 163 -4.41 2.77 -4.48
N SER A 164 -4.80 1.73 -3.74
CA SER A 164 -4.99 0.38 -4.26
C SER A 164 -6.41 -0.07 -4.00
N VAL A 165 -6.96 -0.88 -4.90
CA VAL A 165 -8.28 -1.48 -4.75
C VAL A 165 -8.15 -2.96 -4.46
N GLU A 166 -8.85 -3.43 -3.43
CA GLU A 166 -8.89 -4.83 -3.05
C GLU A 166 -10.08 -5.51 -3.70
N ILE A 167 -9.81 -6.63 -4.39
CA ILE A 167 -10.82 -7.39 -5.12
C ILE A 167 -10.53 -8.89 -5.01
N PRO A 168 -11.56 -9.75 -5.09
CA PRO A 168 -11.33 -11.16 -5.33
C PRO A 168 -10.68 -11.36 -6.70
N SER A 169 -9.82 -12.36 -6.80
CA SER A 169 -9.18 -12.78 -8.03
C SER A 169 -10.24 -13.28 -9.03
N PRO A 170 -10.20 -12.82 -10.30
CA PRO A 170 -11.05 -13.39 -11.35
C PRO A 170 -10.77 -14.87 -11.65
N ALA A 171 -9.60 -15.38 -11.25
CA ALA A 171 -9.22 -16.77 -11.47
C ALA A 171 -9.72 -17.70 -10.36
N ASP A 172 -9.74 -17.20 -9.13
CA ASP A 172 -10.07 -17.96 -7.93
C ASP A 172 -10.67 -16.99 -6.88
N PRO A 173 -11.97 -17.09 -6.58
CA PRO A 173 -12.63 -16.24 -5.60
C PRO A 173 -12.02 -16.31 -4.18
N ASP A 174 -11.31 -17.39 -3.83
CA ASP A 174 -10.67 -17.56 -2.52
C ASP A 174 -9.36 -16.77 -2.39
N ILE A 175 -8.85 -16.23 -3.50
CA ILE A 175 -7.65 -15.40 -3.54
C ILE A 175 -8.07 -13.93 -3.59
N TRP A 176 -7.55 -13.13 -2.67
CA TRP A 176 -7.74 -11.68 -2.67
C TRP A 176 -6.53 -10.97 -3.24
N LEU A 177 -6.79 -9.97 -4.09
CA LEU A 177 -5.78 -9.20 -4.78
C LEU A 177 -5.86 -7.72 -4.40
N SER A 178 -4.71 -7.13 -4.09
CA SER A 178 -4.53 -5.68 -4.10
C SER A 178 -4.08 -5.26 -5.50
N CYS A 179 -4.90 -4.45 -6.16
CA CYS A 179 -4.67 -3.94 -7.51
C CYS A 179 -4.32 -2.46 -7.47
N ARG A 180 -3.21 -2.08 -8.11
CA ARG A 180 -2.78 -0.70 -8.24
C ARG A 180 -2.31 -0.40 -9.65
N VAL A 181 -2.77 0.71 -10.22
CA VAL A 181 -2.35 1.18 -11.54
C VAL A 181 -1.40 2.35 -11.37
N ILE A 182 -0.19 2.25 -11.92
CA ILE A 182 0.84 3.29 -11.89
C ILE A 182 1.30 3.68 -13.30
N PRO A 183 1.67 4.94 -13.56
CA PRO A 183 2.25 5.32 -14.85
C PRO A 183 3.61 4.65 -15.06
N PHE A 184 3.84 4.07 -16.24
CA PHE A 184 5.06 3.32 -16.56
C PHE A 184 5.87 3.93 -17.71
N GLY A 185 5.23 4.67 -18.61
CA GLY A 185 5.87 5.32 -19.74
C GLY A 185 4.93 6.29 -20.46
N PRO A 186 5.37 6.90 -21.58
CA PRO A 186 4.49 7.72 -22.41
C PRO A 186 3.34 6.84 -22.91
N GLU A 187 2.12 7.26 -22.60
CA GLU A 187 0.89 6.58 -23.00
C GLU A 187 0.74 5.13 -22.49
N GLN A 188 1.39 4.81 -21.35
CA GLN A 188 1.43 3.46 -20.79
C GLN A 188 1.28 3.43 -19.28
N ASN A 189 0.44 2.51 -18.82
CA ASN A 189 0.17 2.24 -17.41
C ASN A 189 0.61 0.82 -17.06
N LEU A 190 0.99 0.60 -15.81
CA LEU A 190 1.30 -0.71 -15.25
C LEU A 190 0.30 -1.02 -14.14
N LEU A 191 -0.53 -2.04 -14.36
CA LEU A 191 -1.33 -2.65 -13.31
C LEU A 191 -0.45 -3.66 -12.55
N LEU A 192 -0.24 -3.37 -11.27
CA LEU A 192 0.35 -4.27 -10.29
C LEU A 192 -0.77 -4.99 -9.54
N THR A 193 -0.67 -6.30 -9.44
CA THR A 193 -1.58 -7.14 -8.67
C THR A 193 -0.80 -7.96 -7.65
N ARG A 194 -1.15 -7.85 -6.39
CA ARG A 194 -0.50 -8.57 -5.29
C ARG A 194 -1.50 -9.46 -4.59
N ASP A 195 -1.14 -10.71 -4.34
CA ASP A 195 -1.91 -11.59 -3.48
C ASP A 195 -1.82 -11.11 -2.01
N ILE A 196 -2.96 -10.73 -1.45
CA ILE A 196 -3.12 -10.28 -0.06
C ILE A 196 -3.96 -11.27 0.77
N THR A 197 -4.22 -12.47 0.25
CA THR A 197 -5.08 -13.48 0.86
C THR A 197 -4.64 -13.83 2.28
N GLN A 198 -3.34 -14.00 2.50
CA GLN A 198 -2.81 -14.32 3.84
C GLN A 198 -2.98 -13.17 4.81
N ALA A 199 -2.82 -11.92 4.35
CA ALA A 199 -3.02 -10.75 5.19
C ALA A 199 -4.50 -10.63 5.60
N ILE A 200 -5.42 -10.75 4.64
CA ILE A 200 -6.86 -10.74 4.92
C ILE A 200 -7.28 -11.91 5.83
N LYS A 201 -6.78 -13.13 5.58
CA LYS A 201 -7.08 -14.30 6.44
C LYS A 201 -6.55 -14.13 7.85
N THR A 202 -5.36 -13.55 8.02
CA THR A 202 -4.79 -13.29 9.34
C THR A 202 -5.61 -12.26 10.09
N GLU A 203 -6.02 -11.18 9.42
CA GLU A 203 -6.85 -10.13 10.01
C GLU A 203 -8.25 -10.67 10.38
N ALA A 204 -8.87 -11.45 9.49
CA ALA A 204 -10.13 -12.12 9.76
C ALA A 204 -10.02 -13.10 10.94
N MET A 205 -9.00 -13.94 10.97
CA MET A 205 -8.76 -14.88 12.08
C MET A 205 -8.54 -14.16 13.41
N ARG A 206 -7.78 -13.05 13.41
CA ARG A 206 -7.59 -12.21 14.60
C ARG A 206 -8.92 -11.66 15.09
N ARG A 207 -9.75 -11.12 14.19
CA ARG A 207 -11.08 -10.59 14.52
C ARG A 207 -12.00 -11.68 15.06
N ASP A 208 -12.07 -12.83 14.40
CA ASP A 208 -12.92 -13.95 14.81
C ASP A 208 -12.47 -14.53 16.16
N PHE A 209 -11.16 -14.61 16.39
CA PHE A 209 -10.61 -15.03 17.68
C PHE A 209 -11.03 -14.09 18.81
N VAL A 210 -10.89 -12.78 18.63
CA VAL A 210 -11.29 -11.80 19.64
C VAL A 210 -12.81 -11.83 19.85
N ALA A 211 -13.60 -11.92 18.77
CA ALA A 211 -15.05 -12.03 18.87
C ALA A 211 -15.49 -13.26 19.67
N ASN A 212 -14.94 -14.44 19.33
CA ASN A 212 -15.27 -15.70 19.99
C ASN A 212 -14.82 -15.69 21.46
N ALA A 213 -13.57 -15.28 21.73
CA ALA A 213 -13.04 -15.20 23.10
C ALA A 213 -13.94 -14.35 23.99
N SER A 214 -14.43 -13.22 23.49
CA SER A 214 -15.28 -12.34 24.28
C SER A 214 -16.69 -12.86 24.49
N HIS A 215 -17.25 -13.61 23.54
CA HIS A 215 -18.53 -14.31 23.76
C HIS A 215 -18.39 -15.39 24.85
N GLU A 216 -17.31 -16.17 24.79
CA GLU A 216 -17.01 -17.22 25.78
C GLU A 216 -16.65 -16.65 27.17
N LEU A 217 -16.12 -15.42 27.25
CA LEU A 217 -15.86 -14.74 28.52
C LEU A 217 -17.10 -14.02 29.09
N ARG A 218 -17.99 -13.50 28.24
CA ARG A 218 -19.19 -12.77 28.70
C ARG A 218 -20.15 -13.69 29.45
N SER A 219 -20.41 -14.88 28.91
CA SER A 219 -21.34 -15.85 29.51
C SER A 219 -21.01 -16.20 30.98
N PRO A 220 -19.78 -16.64 31.33
CA PRO A 220 -19.44 -16.92 32.72
C PRO A 220 -19.45 -15.68 33.61
N LEU A 221 -19.06 -14.50 33.10
CA LEU A 221 -19.13 -13.26 33.87
C LEU A 221 -20.56 -12.86 34.21
N THR A 222 -21.50 -13.04 33.28
CA THR A 222 -22.94 -12.79 33.54
C THR A 222 -23.47 -13.74 34.62
N VAL A 223 -23.05 -15.00 34.62
CA VAL A 223 -23.42 -15.96 35.67
C VAL A 223 -22.85 -15.55 37.04
N VAL A 224 -21.57 -15.15 37.09
CA VAL A 224 -20.94 -14.67 38.33
C VAL A 224 -21.64 -13.41 38.85
N ALA A 225 -21.92 -12.45 37.98
CA ALA A 225 -22.68 -11.24 38.35
C ALA A 225 -24.06 -11.59 38.93
N GLY A 226 -24.78 -12.54 38.33
CA GLY A 226 -26.07 -13.00 38.85
C GLY A 226 -25.98 -13.71 40.20
N TYR A 227 -24.90 -14.44 40.49
CA TYR A 227 -24.66 -14.99 41.82
C TYR A 227 -24.33 -13.91 42.85
N LEU A 228 -23.58 -12.88 42.45
CA LEU A 228 -23.30 -11.73 43.31
C LEU A 228 -24.58 -10.91 43.59
N ASP A 229 -25.45 -10.71 42.60
CA ASP A 229 -26.79 -10.12 42.78
C ASP A 229 -27.60 -10.89 43.83
N ALA A 230 -27.59 -12.23 43.73
CA ALA A 230 -28.33 -13.09 44.65
C ALA A 230 -27.76 -13.05 46.07
N LEU A 231 -26.43 -12.98 46.21
CA LEU A 231 -25.76 -12.85 47.51
C LEU A 231 -25.98 -11.45 48.10
N GLU A 232 -25.92 -10.38 47.32
CA GLU A 232 -26.22 -9.02 47.84
C GLU A 232 -27.66 -8.89 48.35
N ALA A 233 -28.60 -9.66 47.77
CA ALA A 233 -30.01 -9.66 48.17
C ALA A 233 -30.33 -10.60 49.35
N ASP A 234 -29.39 -11.43 49.81
CA ASP A 234 -29.62 -12.40 50.89
C ASP A 234 -29.39 -11.76 52.26
N GLU A 235 -30.49 -11.49 52.97
CA GLU A 235 -30.48 -10.85 54.30
C GLU A 235 -29.89 -11.75 55.41
N GLU A 236 -29.72 -13.05 55.18
CA GLU A 236 -29.15 -14.00 56.16
C GLU A 236 -27.62 -14.09 56.10
N LEU A 237 -26.97 -13.41 55.14
CA LEU A 237 -25.51 -13.42 55.02
C LEU A 237 -24.83 -12.70 56.19
N PRO A 238 -23.75 -13.28 56.75
CA PRO A 238 -22.96 -12.59 57.77
C PRO A 238 -22.38 -11.28 57.24
N ALA A 239 -22.46 -10.21 58.04
CA ALA A 239 -22.00 -8.86 57.66
C ALA A 239 -20.53 -8.81 57.18
N ASP A 240 -19.68 -9.73 57.66
CA ASP A 240 -18.28 -9.86 57.25
C ASP A 240 -18.12 -10.18 55.75
N TRP A 241 -19.16 -10.67 55.07
CA TRP A 241 -19.15 -10.96 53.63
C TRP A 241 -19.53 -9.77 52.75
N ALA A 242 -20.09 -8.70 53.30
CA ALA A 242 -20.52 -7.55 52.50
C ALA A 242 -19.36 -6.92 51.72
N GLN A 243 -18.21 -6.71 52.37
CA GLN A 243 -17.03 -6.13 51.72
C GLN A 243 -16.42 -7.11 50.68
N PRO A 244 -16.16 -8.40 50.98
CA PRO A 244 -15.73 -9.35 49.97
C PRO A 244 -16.65 -9.46 48.75
N ILE A 245 -17.97 -9.42 48.94
CA ILE A 245 -18.95 -9.47 47.85
C ILE A 245 -18.84 -8.21 46.98
N ALA A 246 -18.76 -7.03 47.59
CA ALA A 246 -18.54 -5.77 46.88
C ALA A 246 -17.23 -5.78 46.08
N ASP A 247 -16.13 -6.28 46.67
CA ASP A 247 -14.84 -6.40 45.97
C ASP A 247 -14.94 -7.37 44.77
N MET A 248 -15.65 -8.50 44.92
CA MET A 248 -15.90 -9.46 43.83
C MET A 248 -16.77 -8.87 42.72
N ARG A 249 -17.78 -8.07 43.08
CA ARG A 249 -18.61 -7.31 42.13
C ARG A 249 -17.75 -6.37 41.30
N GLU A 250 -16.94 -5.55 41.96
CA GLU A 250 -16.07 -4.59 41.29
C GLU A 250 -15.13 -5.28 40.29
N GLN A 251 -14.53 -6.42 40.66
CA GLN A 251 -13.69 -7.17 39.73
C GLN A 251 -14.48 -7.80 38.58
N THR A 252 -15.70 -8.29 38.82
CA THR A 252 -16.57 -8.87 37.77
C THR A 252 -16.99 -7.82 36.75
N ASP A 253 -17.35 -6.63 37.22
CA ASP A 253 -17.72 -5.50 36.35
C ASP A 253 -16.51 -4.99 35.57
N ARG A 254 -15.34 -4.93 36.21
CA ARG A 254 -14.08 -4.57 35.56
C ARG A 254 -13.71 -5.57 34.45
N MET A 255 -13.82 -6.88 34.71
CA MET A 255 -13.60 -7.91 33.69
C MET A 255 -14.59 -7.78 32.55
N SER A 256 -15.86 -7.51 32.85
CA SER A 256 -16.89 -7.30 31.85
C SER A 256 -16.60 -6.09 30.96
N GLN A 257 -16.12 -4.99 31.56
CA GLN A 257 -15.69 -3.81 30.81
C GLN A 257 -14.46 -4.10 29.94
N LEU A 258 -13.44 -4.78 30.47
CA LEU A 258 -12.25 -5.18 29.72
C LEU A 258 -12.61 -5.98 28.46
N VAL A 259 -13.55 -6.92 28.58
CA VAL A 259 -14.01 -7.73 27.45
C VAL A 259 -14.76 -6.89 26.41
N ARG A 260 -15.58 -5.92 26.86
CA ARG A 260 -16.26 -4.97 25.96
C ARG A 260 -15.26 -4.09 25.21
N ASP A 261 -14.33 -3.47 25.93
CA ASP A 261 -13.29 -2.60 25.37
C ASP A 261 -12.43 -3.34 24.33
N LEU A 262 -12.04 -4.58 24.64
CA LEU A 262 -11.23 -5.40 23.72
C LEU A 262 -11.98 -5.71 22.41
N LEU A 263 -13.27 -6.03 22.50
CA LEU A 263 -14.12 -6.26 21.34
C LEU A 263 -14.25 -5.01 20.48
N GLU A 264 -14.49 -3.89 21.13
CA GLU A 264 -14.66 -2.61 20.45
C GLU A 264 -13.39 -2.20 19.73
N LEU A 265 -12.24 -2.25 20.40
CA LEU A 265 -10.95 -1.99 19.80
C LEU A 265 -10.68 -2.93 18.61
N SER A 266 -10.99 -4.23 18.74
CA SER A 266 -10.83 -5.18 17.63
C SER A 266 -11.75 -4.86 16.45
N ARG A 267 -12.98 -4.39 16.70
CA ARG A 267 -13.90 -3.97 15.62
C ARG A 267 -13.38 -2.73 14.91
N LEU A 268 -12.92 -1.73 15.66
CA LEU A 268 -12.36 -0.50 15.12
C LEU A 268 -11.11 -0.78 14.27
N GLU A 269 -10.21 -1.66 14.74
CA GLU A 269 -8.99 -2.07 14.02
C GLU A 269 -9.27 -2.82 12.72
N SER A 270 -10.28 -3.69 12.72
CA SER A 270 -10.62 -4.50 11.55
C SER A 270 -11.28 -3.72 10.40
N GLY A 271 -11.52 -2.41 10.58
CA GLY A 271 -12.05 -1.55 9.51
C GLY A 271 -13.44 -1.94 9.00
N SER A 272 -14.31 -2.45 9.87
CA SER A 272 -15.69 -2.83 9.48
C SER A 272 -16.37 -1.72 8.69
N SER A 273 -16.93 -2.08 7.52
CA SER A 273 -17.56 -1.19 6.53
C SER A 273 -18.88 -0.56 6.99
N SER A 274 -18.91 0.03 8.18
CA SER A 274 -20.00 0.89 8.62
C SER A 274 -20.03 2.14 7.74
N PRO A 275 -21.20 2.57 7.24
CA PRO A 275 -21.31 3.81 6.48
C PRO A 275 -20.85 4.99 7.33
N MET A 276 -19.79 5.69 6.91
CA MET A 276 -19.26 6.87 7.59
C MET A 276 -19.96 8.17 7.17
N ASP A 277 -21.09 8.05 6.47
CA ASP A 277 -21.84 9.16 5.86
C ASP A 277 -23.17 9.44 6.59
N ARG A 278 -23.39 8.84 7.77
CA ARG A 278 -24.60 9.08 8.58
C ARG A 278 -24.42 10.32 9.44
N VAL A 279 -25.48 11.11 9.60
CA VAL A 279 -25.48 12.28 10.47
C VAL A 279 -25.54 11.83 11.93
N VAL A 280 -24.57 12.28 12.72
CA VAL A 280 -24.48 12.03 14.16
C VAL A 280 -24.85 13.31 14.90
N ASP A 281 -25.89 13.23 15.72
CA ASP A 281 -26.41 14.34 16.53
C ASP A 281 -25.52 14.58 17.76
N MET A 282 -24.55 15.49 17.61
CA MET A 282 -23.59 15.82 18.67
C MET A 282 -24.29 16.36 19.94
N PRO A 283 -25.22 17.34 19.85
CA PRO A 283 -26.00 17.77 21.02
C PRO A 283 -26.67 16.63 21.79
N SER A 284 -27.30 15.68 21.09
CA SER A 284 -27.97 14.54 21.73
C SER A 284 -27.00 13.58 22.43
N ILE A 285 -25.81 13.35 21.85
CA ILE A 285 -24.76 12.53 22.48
C ILE A 285 -24.26 13.20 23.76
N LEU A 286 -23.93 14.49 23.72
CA LEU A 286 -23.40 15.21 24.88
C LEU A 286 -24.43 15.31 26.02
N ALA A 287 -25.70 15.53 25.68
CA ALA A 287 -26.79 15.50 26.65
C ALA A 287 -26.94 14.11 27.31
N SER A 288 -26.79 13.04 26.53
CA SER A 288 -26.85 11.67 27.04
C SER A 288 -25.68 11.36 27.97
N ALA A 289 -24.46 11.77 27.60
CA ALA A 289 -23.27 11.62 28.42
C ALA A 289 -23.43 12.34 29.77
N LYS A 290 -23.93 13.58 29.77
CA LYS A 290 -24.24 14.30 31.02
C LYS A 290 -25.20 13.51 31.92
N LYS A 291 -26.27 12.97 31.34
CA LYS A 291 -27.27 12.21 32.09
C LYS A 291 -26.69 10.93 32.69
N GLU A 292 -25.81 10.25 31.95
CA GLU A 292 -25.14 9.03 32.41
C GLU A 292 -24.24 9.32 33.63
N VAL A 293 -23.46 10.40 33.59
CA VAL A 293 -22.62 10.76 34.74
C VAL A 293 -23.45 11.20 35.94
N LEU A 294 -24.49 12.01 35.73
CA LEU A 294 -25.39 12.42 36.82
C LEU A 294 -26.09 11.22 37.49
N ALA A 295 -26.34 10.14 36.74
CA ALA A 295 -26.93 8.91 37.26
C ALA A 295 -25.94 8.06 38.08
N GLN A 296 -24.63 8.24 37.91
CA GLN A 296 -23.59 7.50 38.66
C GLN A 296 -23.34 8.07 40.07
N GLY A 297 -23.95 9.19 40.45
CA GLY A 297 -24.29 9.46 41.84
C GLY A 297 -23.19 9.96 42.77
N ASP A 298 -22.12 10.58 42.27
CA ASP A 298 -21.21 11.38 43.11
C ASP A 298 -21.54 12.88 42.94
N ASP A 299 -22.47 13.36 43.76
CA ASP A 299 -23.07 14.71 43.78
C ASP A 299 -22.08 15.88 43.99
N ALA A 300 -20.78 15.60 44.06
CA ALA A 300 -19.76 16.58 44.42
C ALA A 300 -19.14 17.29 43.20
N GLN A 301 -18.95 16.57 42.07
CA GLN A 301 -18.25 17.12 40.91
C GLN A 301 -19.16 18.06 40.12
N ARG A 302 -18.64 19.21 39.71
CA ARG A 302 -19.38 20.15 38.84
C ARG A 302 -19.22 19.75 37.38
N ILE A 303 -20.30 19.32 36.75
CA ILE A 303 -20.30 18.91 35.34
C ILE A 303 -21.05 19.93 34.50
N GLU A 304 -20.32 20.58 33.60
CA GLU A 304 -20.84 21.56 32.66
C GLU A 304 -20.79 21.00 31.23
N VAL A 305 -21.84 21.30 30.47
CA VAL A 305 -21.90 20.94 29.04
C VAL A 305 -22.15 22.23 28.27
N GLU A 306 -21.20 22.56 27.40
CA GLU A 306 -21.22 23.78 26.60
C GLU A 306 -21.40 23.42 25.13
N LEU A 307 -22.56 23.79 24.58
CA LEU A 307 -22.88 23.61 23.17
C LEU A 307 -22.77 24.96 22.47
N ALA A 308 -21.62 25.22 21.83
CA ALA A 308 -21.39 26.46 21.08
C ALA A 308 -21.92 26.36 19.63
N SER A 309 -22.27 25.16 19.16
CA SER A 309 -22.77 24.90 17.80
C SER A 309 -23.85 23.82 17.77
N GLU A 310 -24.80 23.93 16.83
CA GLU A 310 -25.77 22.87 16.49
C GLU A 310 -25.29 21.99 15.32
N ALA A 311 -24.07 22.20 14.82
CA ALA A 311 -23.52 21.40 13.74
C ALA A 311 -23.28 19.94 14.20
N ASN A 312 -23.45 19.03 13.26
CA ASN A 312 -23.34 17.59 13.45
C ASN A 312 -22.12 17.03 12.70
N VAL A 313 -21.75 15.80 13.03
CA VAL A 313 -20.64 15.09 12.39
C VAL A 313 -21.18 13.96 11.51
N LEU A 314 -20.53 13.71 10.37
CA LEU A 314 -20.76 12.53 9.53
C LEU A 314 -19.91 11.37 10.06
N GLY A 315 -20.56 10.27 10.44
CA GLY A 315 -19.87 9.15 11.07
C GLY A 315 -20.78 8.03 11.53
N GLU A 316 -20.25 7.22 12.45
CA GLU A 316 -20.98 6.16 13.14
C GLU A 316 -21.26 6.61 14.57
N GLU A 317 -22.54 6.81 14.87
CA GLU A 317 -23.02 7.34 16.16
C GLU A 317 -22.48 6.55 17.35
N THR A 318 -22.46 5.22 17.25
CA THR A 318 -22.00 4.33 18.34
C THR A 318 -20.51 4.50 18.64
N GLU A 319 -19.68 4.79 17.64
CA GLU A 319 -18.23 5.02 17.81
C GLU A 319 -17.98 6.40 18.46
N ILE A 320 -18.70 7.45 18.05
CA ILE A 320 -18.59 8.78 18.65
C ILE A 320 -19.13 8.78 20.10
N GLN A 321 -20.23 8.08 20.35
CA GLN A 321 -20.75 7.92 21.71
C GLN A 321 -19.72 7.24 22.63
N SER A 322 -19.01 6.23 22.11
CA SER A 322 -17.93 5.58 22.85
C SER A 322 -16.74 6.50 23.11
N VAL A 323 -16.35 7.35 22.14
CA VAL A 323 -15.33 8.39 22.35
C VAL A 323 -15.71 9.28 23.53
N VAL A 324 -16.93 9.82 23.52
CA VAL A 324 -17.42 10.71 24.58
C VAL A 324 -17.45 9.97 25.93
N SER A 325 -18.02 8.77 25.97
CA SER A 325 -18.12 7.97 27.20
C SER A 325 -16.74 7.65 27.80
N ASN A 326 -15.75 7.28 26.97
CA ASN A 326 -14.40 7.00 27.43
C ASN A 326 -13.67 8.25 27.97
N LEU A 327 -13.79 9.39 27.29
CA LEU A 327 -13.18 10.65 27.76
C LEU A 327 -13.82 11.14 29.06
N VAL A 328 -15.16 11.11 29.12
CA VAL A 328 -15.91 11.55 30.30
C VAL A 328 -15.69 10.61 31.49
N SER A 329 -15.66 9.29 31.28
CA SER A 329 -15.36 8.32 32.34
C SER A 329 -13.94 8.50 32.90
N ASN A 330 -12.97 8.86 32.06
CA ASN A 330 -11.62 9.20 32.52
C ASN A 330 -11.64 10.50 33.34
N ALA A 331 -12.32 11.55 32.87
CA ALA A 331 -12.44 12.80 33.60
C ALA A 331 -13.06 12.60 34.99
N VAL A 332 -14.17 11.87 35.09
CA VAL A 332 -14.83 11.54 36.37
C VAL A 332 -13.89 10.78 37.31
N ARG A 333 -13.17 9.79 36.79
CA ARG A 333 -12.30 8.92 37.57
C ARG A 333 -11.08 9.63 38.17
N TYR A 334 -10.49 10.57 37.43
CA TYR A 334 -9.24 11.24 37.82
C TYR A 334 -9.45 12.63 38.42
N THR A 335 -10.68 13.14 38.41
CA THR A 335 -11.04 14.39 39.08
C THR A 335 -11.45 14.10 40.53
N PRO A 336 -10.92 14.83 41.51
CA PRO A 336 -11.44 14.80 42.87
C PRO A 336 -12.92 15.17 42.94
N SER A 337 -13.58 14.83 44.04
CA SER A 337 -15.01 15.12 44.23
C SER A 337 -15.34 16.61 44.19
N ASP A 338 -14.43 17.51 44.57
CA ASP A 338 -14.61 18.97 44.54
C ASP A 338 -14.18 19.63 43.22
N GLY A 339 -13.72 18.84 42.24
CA GLY A 339 -13.29 19.33 40.94
C GLY A 339 -14.43 19.61 39.96
N SER A 340 -14.06 20.07 38.77
CA SER A 340 -15.00 20.35 37.68
C SER A 340 -14.60 19.65 36.39
N ILE A 341 -15.63 19.28 35.62
CA ILE A 341 -15.51 18.67 34.30
C ILE A 341 -16.34 19.49 33.33
N VAL A 342 -15.73 19.94 32.24
CA VAL A 342 -16.40 20.71 31.18
C VAL A 342 -16.34 19.90 29.89
N ILE A 343 -17.52 19.62 29.32
CA ILE A 343 -17.65 18.97 28.01
C ILE A 343 -18.09 20.04 27.01
N ARG A 344 -17.27 20.35 26.03
CA ARG A 344 -17.55 21.40 25.05
C ARG A 344 -17.64 20.83 23.64
N TRP A 345 -18.62 21.33 22.88
CA TRP A 345 -18.69 21.17 21.43
C TRP A 345 -18.71 22.53 20.76
N GLU A 346 -17.68 22.82 19.97
CA GLU A 346 -17.55 24.05 19.20
C GLU A 346 -17.15 23.76 17.75
N VAL A 347 -17.42 24.73 16.87
CA VAL A 347 -17.09 24.63 15.45
C VAL A 347 -16.51 25.96 14.99
N ASP A 348 -15.38 25.89 14.29
CA ASP A 348 -14.70 27.02 13.68
C ASP A 348 -14.37 26.76 12.19
N ASP A 349 -13.45 27.54 11.62
CA ASP A 349 -13.03 27.41 10.21
C ASP A 349 -12.18 26.15 9.95
N ASP A 350 -11.50 25.62 10.97
CA ASP A 350 -10.62 24.46 10.89
C ASP A 350 -11.35 23.14 11.18
N GLY A 351 -12.53 23.17 11.81
CA GLY A 351 -13.39 22.01 11.95
C GLY A 351 -14.31 22.03 13.14
N GLY A 352 -14.69 20.84 13.60
CA GLY A 352 -15.45 20.66 14.84
C GLY A 352 -14.56 20.15 15.96
N HIS A 353 -14.75 20.68 17.16
CA HIS A 353 -13.91 20.41 18.32
C HIS A 353 -14.78 19.93 19.47
N LEU A 354 -14.61 18.65 19.82
CA LEU A 354 -15.17 18.07 21.03
C LEU A 354 -14.07 18.04 22.08
N SER A 355 -14.18 18.83 23.14
CA SER A 355 -13.23 18.80 24.25
C SER A 355 -13.87 18.29 25.54
N VAL A 356 -13.08 17.56 26.32
CA VAL A 356 -13.38 17.18 27.70
C VAL A 356 -12.24 17.68 28.56
N GLU A 357 -12.54 18.68 29.40
CA GLU A 357 -11.61 19.33 30.30
C GLU A 357 -11.93 18.93 31.74
N ASP A 358 -10.90 18.61 32.51
CA ASP A 358 -11.00 18.18 33.90
C ASP A 358 -9.97 18.90 34.76
N THR A 359 -10.31 19.14 36.03
CA THR A 359 -9.38 19.73 37.02
C THR A 359 -8.75 18.66 37.91
N GLY A 360 -8.48 17.48 37.35
CA GLY A 360 -7.98 16.33 38.07
C GLY A 360 -6.48 16.37 38.36
N ILE A 361 -5.91 15.19 38.60
CA ILE A 361 -4.49 15.03 38.96
C ILE A 361 -3.51 15.46 37.85
N GLY A 362 -3.98 15.61 36.61
CA GLY A 362 -3.15 15.89 35.45
C GLY A 362 -2.20 14.74 35.08
N ILE A 363 -1.44 14.92 34.00
CA ILE A 363 -0.58 13.91 33.38
C ILE A 363 0.78 14.55 33.10
N ALA A 364 1.85 13.80 33.33
CA ALA A 364 3.21 14.26 33.01
C ALA A 364 3.45 14.27 31.49
N ASP A 365 4.18 15.28 31.00
CA ASP A 365 4.49 15.45 29.57
C ASP A 365 5.14 14.20 28.94
N GLU A 366 5.91 13.44 29.71
CA GLU A 366 6.59 12.21 29.27
C GLU A 366 5.61 11.07 28.95
N ASP A 367 4.44 11.04 29.61
CA ASP A 367 3.44 10.00 29.45
C ASP A 367 2.41 10.33 28.37
N ILE A 368 2.20 11.62 28.04
CA ILE A 368 1.21 12.08 27.05
C ILE A 368 1.31 11.33 25.72
N PRO A 369 2.49 11.15 25.09
CA PRO A 369 2.62 10.45 23.81
C PRO A 369 2.19 8.97 23.89
N ARG A 370 2.23 8.39 25.08
CA ARG A 370 2.01 6.96 25.35
C ARG A 370 0.59 6.67 25.82
N LEU A 371 -0.20 7.68 26.19
CA LEU A 371 -1.58 7.52 26.69
C LEU A 371 -2.51 6.71 25.77
N THR A 372 -2.22 6.69 24.47
CA THR A 372 -3.00 5.93 23.48
C THR A 372 -2.44 4.54 23.18
N GLU A 373 -1.37 4.12 23.86
CA GLU A 373 -0.86 2.75 23.82
C GLU A 373 -1.81 1.80 24.58
N ARG A 374 -1.90 0.56 24.12
CA ARG A 374 -2.79 -0.44 24.75
C ARG A 374 -2.27 -0.81 26.13
N PHE A 375 -3.16 -0.84 27.10
CA PHE A 375 -2.89 -1.19 28.50
C PHE A 375 -1.92 -0.23 29.21
N PHE A 376 -1.50 0.86 28.57
CA PHE A 376 -0.65 1.85 29.21
C PHE A 376 -1.44 2.67 30.22
N ARG A 377 -0.79 2.99 31.35
CA ARG A 377 -1.31 3.84 32.41
C ARG A 377 -0.14 4.65 32.97
N ALA A 378 -0.34 5.95 33.18
CA ALA A 378 0.71 6.86 33.66
C ALA A 378 1.08 6.61 35.14
N ASP A 379 0.18 6.03 35.95
CA ASP A 379 0.41 5.74 37.37
C ASP A 379 0.36 4.23 37.66
N ASP A 380 1.49 3.62 38.03
CA ASP A 380 1.56 2.20 38.41
C ASP A 380 1.22 1.94 39.91
N GLY A 381 1.29 2.97 40.76
CA GLY A 381 1.27 2.82 42.23
C GLY A 381 -0.10 2.91 42.92
N ARG A 382 -0.96 3.86 42.52
CA ARG A 382 -2.32 4.07 43.09
C ARG A 382 -3.45 3.49 42.25
N ALA A 383 -3.15 3.14 41.00
CA ALA A 383 -4.14 2.82 39.97
C ALA A 383 -4.70 1.38 40.03
N ARG A 384 -4.21 0.52 40.95
CA ARG A 384 -4.81 -0.80 41.21
C ARG A 384 -6.19 -0.69 41.86
N GLN A 385 -6.44 0.36 42.64
CA GLN A 385 -7.73 0.60 43.30
C GLN A 385 -8.75 1.33 42.40
N GLN A 386 -8.31 2.12 41.42
CA GLN A 386 -9.20 2.93 40.58
C GLN A 386 -9.55 2.26 39.24
N GLY A 387 -9.73 0.94 39.17
CA GLY A 387 -10.54 0.22 38.15
C GLY A 387 -10.36 0.47 36.62
N GLY A 388 -9.30 1.09 36.11
CA GLY A 388 -9.14 1.37 34.68
C GLY A 388 -8.67 0.17 33.83
N THR A 389 -9.16 0.05 32.59
CA THR A 389 -8.78 -1.00 31.64
C THR A 389 -7.47 -0.70 30.89
N GLY A 390 -7.13 0.58 30.73
CA GLY A 390 -6.01 1.03 29.89
C GLY A 390 -6.27 0.86 28.39
N LEU A 391 -7.51 0.58 27.98
CA LEU A 391 -7.91 0.44 26.58
C LEU A 391 -8.73 1.62 26.06
N GLY A 392 -9.36 2.41 26.94
CA GLY A 392 -10.28 3.49 26.55
C GLY A 392 -9.68 4.53 25.61
N LEU A 393 -8.49 5.07 25.90
CA LEU A 393 -7.84 6.05 25.01
C LEU A 393 -7.33 5.43 23.70
N ALA A 394 -7.03 4.13 23.68
CA ALA A 394 -6.75 3.42 22.43
C ALA A 394 -8.03 3.31 21.58
N ILE A 395 -9.19 3.00 22.18
CA ILE A 395 -10.50 3.00 21.50
C ILE A 395 -10.78 4.39 20.91
N VAL A 396 -10.61 5.45 21.70
CA VAL A 396 -10.79 6.84 21.24
C VAL A 396 -9.94 7.12 20.02
N LYS A 397 -8.63 6.82 20.06
CA LYS A 397 -7.72 7.04 18.93
C LYS A 397 -8.15 6.28 17.67
N HIS A 398 -8.57 5.03 17.81
CA HIS A 398 -8.98 4.21 16.66
C HIS A 398 -10.33 4.66 16.08
N ALA A 399 -11.27 5.08 16.92
CA ALA A 399 -12.54 5.66 16.49
C ALA A 399 -12.34 6.99 15.75
N LEU A 400 -11.54 7.90 16.30
CA LEU A 400 -11.23 9.18 15.67
C LEU A 400 -10.54 9.00 14.31
N LYS A 401 -9.58 8.07 14.22
CA LYS A 401 -8.90 7.76 12.95
C LYS A 401 -9.88 7.33 11.85
N ARG A 402 -10.95 6.59 12.18
CA ARG A 402 -12.00 6.20 11.22
C ARG A 402 -12.84 7.40 10.76
N HIS A 403 -12.97 8.41 11.61
CA HIS A 403 -13.71 9.64 11.36
C HIS A 403 -12.86 10.76 10.74
N ASP A 404 -11.65 10.47 10.25
CA ASP A 404 -10.68 11.48 9.80
C ASP A 404 -10.46 12.59 10.84
N ALA A 405 -10.42 12.20 12.11
CA ALA A 405 -10.28 13.07 13.26
C ALA A 405 -8.99 12.76 14.05
N GLU A 406 -8.51 13.76 14.77
CA GLU A 406 -7.28 13.68 15.56
C GLU A 406 -7.56 13.97 17.05
N LEU A 407 -6.80 13.32 17.93
CA LEU A 407 -6.85 13.56 19.38
C LEU A 407 -5.66 14.44 19.78
N GLU A 408 -5.95 15.60 20.36
CA GLU A 408 -4.99 16.46 21.03
C GLU A 408 -5.17 16.33 22.55
N VAL A 409 -4.06 16.33 23.28
CA VAL A 409 -4.06 16.23 24.75
C VAL A 409 -3.15 17.30 25.32
N HIS A 410 -3.73 18.18 26.15
CA HIS A 410 -3.01 19.17 26.94
C HIS A 410 -3.22 18.86 28.42
N SER A 411 -2.15 18.60 29.17
CA SER A 411 -2.28 18.26 30.58
C SER A 411 -1.03 18.69 31.33
N ARG A 412 -1.20 19.02 32.62
CA ARG A 412 -0.09 19.33 33.52
C ARG A 412 -0.36 18.72 34.89
N PRO A 413 0.63 18.09 35.55
CA PRO A 413 0.44 17.51 36.86
C PRO A 413 -0.09 18.54 37.88
N GLY A 414 -1.22 18.23 38.50
CA GLY A 414 -1.90 19.05 39.50
C GLY A 414 -2.77 20.19 38.97
N GLU A 415 -2.80 20.43 37.65
CA GLU A 415 -3.66 21.46 37.03
C GLU A 415 -4.86 20.86 36.29
N GLY A 416 -4.83 19.56 35.97
CA GLY A 416 -5.87 18.85 35.24
C GLY A 416 -5.48 18.48 33.81
N SER A 417 -6.46 18.07 33.00
CA SER A 417 -6.23 17.65 31.62
C SER A 417 -7.34 18.15 30.68
N SER A 418 -6.99 18.35 29.42
CA SER A 418 -7.89 18.68 28.33
C SER A 418 -7.64 17.70 27.18
N PHE A 419 -8.68 16.96 26.80
CA PHE A 419 -8.66 16.04 25.66
C PHE A 419 -9.56 16.62 24.57
N THR A 420 -9.00 16.95 23.42
CA THR A 420 -9.72 17.57 22.30
C THR A 420 -9.71 16.68 21.07
N CYS A 421 -10.89 16.36 20.56
CA CYS A 421 -11.10 15.62 19.32
C CYS A 421 -11.40 16.62 18.18
N HIS A 422 -10.50 16.71 17.21
CA HIS A 422 -10.61 17.60 16.05
C HIS A 422 -11.18 16.85 14.85
N PHE A 423 -12.36 17.24 14.39
CA PHE A 423 -13.02 16.68 13.21
C PHE A 423 -12.82 17.60 12.00
N SER A 424 -12.40 17.04 10.87
CA SER A 424 -12.22 17.80 9.62
C SER A 424 -13.51 18.51 9.17
N PRO A 425 -13.44 19.71 8.53
CA PRO A 425 -14.63 20.42 8.03
C PRO A 425 -15.46 19.58 7.05
N ARG A 426 -14.82 18.63 6.35
CA ARG A 426 -15.50 17.69 5.43
C ARG A 426 -16.46 16.73 6.11
N ARG A 427 -16.29 16.53 7.42
CA ARG A 427 -17.15 15.69 8.26
C ARG A 427 -18.25 16.49 8.92
N LEU A 428 -18.26 17.82 8.83
CA LEU A 428 -19.31 18.64 9.41
C LEU A 428 -20.55 18.69 8.50
N THR A 429 -21.71 18.67 9.12
CA THR A 429 -23.00 18.84 8.45
C THR A 429 -23.94 19.66 9.30
N SER A 430 -24.60 20.63 8.67
CA SER A 430 -25.61 21.49 9.31
C SER A 430 -27.03 20.90 9.22
N SER A 431 -27.21 19.75 8.57
CA SER A 431 -28.54 19.17 8.39
C SER A 431 -28.94 18.27 9.56
N ARG A 432 -30.04 18.60 10.24
CA ARG A 432 -30.88 17.59 10.89
C ARG A 432 -31.58 16.82 9.76
N HIS A 433 -31.00 15.72 9.28
CA HIS A 433 -31.72 14.92 8.30
C HIS A 433 -32.91 14.25 9.00
N SER A 434 -34.11 14.74 8.69
CA SER A 434 -35.36 14.08 8.98
C SER A 434 -35.39 12.74 8.25
N SER A 435 -35.17 11.65 8.99
CA SER A 435 -35.41 10.29 8.52
C SER A 435 -36.91 10.08 8.37
N VAL A 436 -37.35 9.77 7.15
CA VAL A 436 -38.60 9.06 6.86
C VAL A 436 -38.37 7.57 7.08
#